data_AF-A0A537UU17-F1
#
_entry.id   AF-A0A537UU17-F1
#
_cell.length_a   1.000
_cell.length_b   1.000
_cell.length_c   1.000
_cell.angle_alpha   90.00
_cell.angle_beta   90.00
_cell.angle_gamma   90.00
#
_symmetry.space_group_name_H-M   'P 1'
#
loop_
_entity.id
_entity.type
_entity.pdbx_description
1 polymer ?
#
loop_
_entity_poly.entity_id
_entity_poly.type
_entity_poly.pdbx_seq_one_letter_code
_entity_poly.pdbx_strand_id
1 'polypeptide(L)'
;MSPGDPTDNALAAIASMLDQPESHREPETGAVAEKPIAREPIEADGYSKTGPGPMAAIRFKWSVRRGDNGEYYVDETIGENSTPLVSGPLSKDAAIALVDERENEARRRFELLKNEMTGRAAAANLVGKDGSEL
;
A
#
# COMPACT_ATOMS: atom_id res chain seq x y z
N MET A 1 -41.96 -6.02 39.23
CA MET A 1 -41.52 -6.42 37.88
C MET A 1 -40.55 -5.36 37.40
N SER A 2 -39.24 -5.59 37.54
CA SER A 2 -38.22 -4.59 37.23
C SER A 2 -37.91 -4.60 35.73
N PRO A 3 -37.86 -3.44 35.07
CA PRO A 3 -37.51 -3.35 33.66
C PRO A 3 -36.04 -3.75 33.47
N GLY A 4 -35.79 -4.62 32.49
CA GLY A 4 -34.49 -5.24 32.24
C GLY A 4 -33.38 -4.21 32.07
N ASP A 5 -32.26 -4.48 32.72
CA ASP A 5 -31.05 -3.67 32.66
C ASP A 5 -30.54 -3.59 31.20
N PRO A 6 -30.17 -2.40 30.70
CA PRO A 6 -29.75 -2.23 29.30
C PRO A 6 -28.50 -3.05 28.94
N THR A 7 -27.70 -3.47 29.92
CA THR A 7 -26.55 -4.36 29.70
C THR A 7 -26.98 -5.79 29.35
N ASP A 8 -28.08 -6.28 29.93
CA ASP A 8 -28.59 -7.63 29.65
C ASP A 8 -29.12 -7.75 28.21
N ASN A 9 -29.78 -6.69 27.72
CA ASN A 9 -30.24 -6.59 26.33
C ASN A 9 -29.05 -6.58 25.34
N ALA A 10 -27.96 -5.88 25.67
CA ALA A 10 -26.77 -5.86 24.84
C ALA A 10 -26.08 -7.24 24.77
N LEU A 11 -26.02 -7.96 25.89
CA LEU A 11 -25.45 -9.31 25.94
C LEU A 11 -26.30 -10.32 25.18
N ALA A 12 -27.63 -10.23 25.28
CA ALA A 12 -28.56 -11.09 24.54
C ALA A 12 -28.42 -10.93 23.02
N ALA A 13 -28.23 -9.70 22.52
CA ALA A 13 -28.04 -9.44 21.10
C ALA A 13 -26.72 -10.03 20.57
N ILE A 14 -25.64 -9.96 21.35
CA ILE A 14 -24.33 -10.53 20.96
C ILE A 14 -24.39 -12.06 20.95
N ALA A 15 -25.04 -12.67 21.94
CA ALA A 15 -25.23 -14.12 21.97
C ALA A 15 -26.03 -14.62 20.76
N SER A 16 -27.06 -13.89 20.33
CA SER A 16 -27.88 -14.27 19.16
C SER A 16 -27.12 -14.23 17.83
N MET A 17 -26.04 -13.47 17.71
CA MET A 17 -25.18 -13.44 16.51
C MET A 17 -24.18 -14.59 16.50
N LEU A 18 -23.66 -14.99 17.67
CA LEU A 18 -22.74 -16.12 17.82
C LEU A 18 -23.44 -17.49 17.71
N ASP A 19 -24.74 -17.54 18.04
CA ASP A 19 -25.57 -18.75 17.96
C ASP A 19 -26.17 -19.00 16.56
N GLN A 20 -25.77 -18.25 15.52
CA GLN A 20 -26.16 -18.57 14.14
C GLN A 20 -25.22 -19.62 13.54
N PRO A 21 -25.66 -20.89 13.35
CA PRO A 21 -24.94 -21.83 12.51
C PRO A 21 -25.20 -21.51 11.03
N GLU A 22 -24.24 -20.91 10.33
CA GLU A 22 -24.24 -20.94 8.87
C GLU A 22 -23.81 -22.34 8.40
N SER A 23 -24.80 -23.22 8.37
CA SER A 23 -24.74 -24.55 7.80
C SER A 23 -24.64 -24.48 6.27
N HIS A 24 -23.47 -24.89 5.78
CA HIS A 24 -23.26 -25.76 4.62
C HIS A 24 -23.66 -25.29 3.21
N ARG A 25 -22.62 -25.11 2.38
CA ARG A 25 -22.63 -25.69 1.02
C ARG A 25 -21.20 -26.04 0.57
N GLU A 26 -20.74 -27.21 0.96
CA GLU A 26 -19.81 -27.98 0.12
C GLU A 26 -20.61 -28.60 -1.04
N PRO A 27 -20.04 -28.61 -2.25
CA PRO A 27 -19.76 -29.91 -2.84
C PRO A 27 -18.31 -30.01 -3.33
N GLU A 28 -17.66 -31.06 -2.83
CA GLU A 28 -16.92 -32.05 -3.61
C GLU A 28 -16.00 -31.57 -4.75
N THR A 29 -14.70 -31.79 -4.52
CA THR A 29 -13.73 -32.36 -5.47
C THR A 29 -14.13 -32.32 -6.95
N GLY A 30 -13.70 -31.25 -7.61
CA GLY A 30 -13.67 -31.16 -9.06
C GLY A 30 -12.55 -30.23 -9.48
N ALA A 31 -11.51 -30.79 -10.07
CA ALA A 31 -10.46 -30.04 -10.74
C ALA A 31 -11.09 -29.04 -11.73
N VAL A 32 -11.08 -27.75 -11.37
CA VAL A 32 -11.43 -26.67 -12.30
C VAL A 32 -10.25 -25.74 -12.37
N ALA A 33 -9.65 -25.72 -13.55
CA ALA A 33 -8.54 -24.90 -13.98
C ALA A 33 -8.53 -23.53 -13.32
N GLU A 34 -7.34 -23.14 -12.87
CA GLU A 34 -6.94 -21.77 -12.61
C GLU A 34 -7.33 -20.91 -13.84
N LYS A 35 -8.55 -20.35 -13.84
CA LYS A 35 -8.91 -19.29 -14.77
C LYS A 35 -8.22 -18.04 -14.20
N PRO A 36 -7.27 -17.44 -14.93
CA PRO A 36 -6.60 -16.26 -14.45
C PRO A 36 -7.65 -15.21 -14.14
N ILE A 37 -7.60 -14.66 -12.93
CA ILE A 37 -8.40 -13.52 -12.52
C ILE A 37 -8.05 -12.42 -13.51
N ALA A 38 -8.91 -12.21 -14.50
CA ALA A 38 -8.78 -11.10 -15.43
C ALA A 38 -8.90 -9.85 -14.56
N ARG A 39 -7.75 -9.24 -14.24
CA ARG A 39 -7.67 -7.94 -13.58
C ARG A 39 -8.57 -7.03 -14.41
N GLU A 40 -9.65 -6.54 -13.81
CA GLU A 40 -10.47 -5.52 -14.45
C GLU A 40 -9.53 -4.44 -14.97
N PRO A 41 -9.70 -3.96 -16.22
CA PRO A 41 -8.73 -3.08 -16.84
C PRO A 41 -8.68 -1.78 -16.04
N ILE A 42 -7.73 -1.71 -15.10
CA ILE A 42 -7.48 -0.59 -14.20
C ILE A 42 -7.59 0.67 -15.07
N GLU A 43 -8.61 1.48 -14.84
CA GLU A 43 -8.70 2.78 -15.49
C GLU A 43 -7.41 3.50 -15.08
N ALA A 44 -6.57 3.80 -16.06
CA ALA A 44 -5.26 4.35 -15.74
C ALA A 44 -5.43 5.75 -15.15
N ASP A 45 -6.50 6.45 -15.51
CA ASP A 45 -6.87 7.68 -14.84
C ASP A 45 -7.14 7.43 -13.35
N GLY A 46 -6.44 8.16 -12.48
CA GLY A 46 -6.53 7.97 -11.03
C GLY A 46 -5.63 6.85 -10.48
N TYR A 47 -4.94 6.08 -11.35
CA TYR A 47 -3.93 5.14 -10.90
C TYR A 47 -2.81 5.89 -10.18
N SER A 48 -2.54 5.54 -8.93
CA SER A 48 -1.52 6.24 -8.15
C SER A 48 -0.79 5.31 -7.20
N LYS A 49 0.47 5.65 -6.94
CA LYS A 49 1.32 4.96 -5.98
C LYS A 49 2.08 5.97 -5.14
N THR A 50 2.50 5.53 -3.98
CA THR A 50 3.34 6.31 -3.09
C THR A 50 4.66 5.58 -2.85
N GLY A 51 5.76 6.33 -2.89
CA GLY A 51 7.08 5.85 -2.55
C GLY A 51 7.26 5.54 -1.06
N PRO A 52 8.31 4.77 -0.73
CA PRO A 52 8.65 4.43 0.65
C PRO A 52 9.15 5.64 1.43
N GLY A 53 9.08 5.57 2.76
CA GLY A 53 9.66 6.57 3.65
C GLY A 53 8.80 6.81 4.89
N PRO A 54 9.41 7.22 6.01
CA PRO A 54 8.71 7.35 7.28
C PRO A 54 7.80 8.58 7.37
N MET A 55 8.01 9.60 6.53
CA MET A 55 7.27 10.87 6.61
C MET A 55 6.55 11.17 5.30
N ALA A 56 5.26 11.46 5.40
CA ALA A 56 4.42 11.81 4.24
C ALA A 56 4.90 13.07 3.51
N ALA A 57 5.53 14.02 4.22
CA ALA A 57 6.01 15.27 3.66
C ALA A 57 7.19 15.12 2.67
N ILE A 58 7.91 13.99 2.70
CA ILE A 58 9.12 13.77 1.89
C ILE A 58 9.01 12.56 0.96
N ARG A 59 7.93 11.77 1.05
CA ARG A 59 7.74 10.59 0.21
C ARG A 59 7.27 11.01 -1.18
N PHE A 60 7.67 10.26 -2.19
CA PHE A 60 7.17 10.45 -3.54
C PHE A 60 5.70 10.01 -3.66
N LYS A 61 4.95 10.66 -4.53
CA LYS A 61 3.64 10.23 -5.03
C LYS A 61 3.66 10.31 -6.54
N TRP A 62 3.24 9.24 -7.20
CA TRP A 62 3.02 9.21 -8.64
C TRP A 62 1.54 9.04 -8.89
N SER A 63 0.96 9.85 -9.77
CA SER A 63 -0.45 9.78 -10.14
C SER A 63 -0.58 9.86 -11.65
N VAL A 64 -1.36 8.96 -12.23
CA VAL A 64 -1.68 8.99 -13.66
C VAL A 64 -2.92 9.85 -13.86
N ARG A 65 -2.83 10.74 -14.84
CA ARG A 65 -3.89 11.64 -15.26
C ARG A 65 -4.12 11.51 -16.75
N ARG A 66 -5.39 11.40 -17.14
CA ARG A 66 -5.79 11.42 -18.54
C ARG A 66 -5.84 12.86 -19.07
N GLY A 67 -5.28 13.08 -20.25
CA GLY A 67 -5.41 14.30 -21.02
C GLY A 67 -6.62 14.26 -21.96
N ASP A 68 -6.96 15.43 -22.51
CA ASP A 68 -8.17 15.62 -23.33
C ASP A 68 -8.19 14.77 -24.61
N ASN A 69 -7.01 14.45 -25.16
CA ASN A 69 -6.86 13.67 -26.39
C ASN A 69 -6.78 12.16 -26.17
N GLY A 70 -7.04 11.68 -24.95
CA GLY A 70 -6.86 10.25 -24.60
C GLY A 70 -5.41 9.84 -24.32
N GLU A 71 -4.50 10.81 -24.30
CA GLU A 71 -3.12 10.66 -23.83
C GLU A 71 -3.10 10.56 -22.30
N TYR A 72 -2.07 9.93 -21.73
CA TYR A 72 -1.87 9.84 -20.29
C TYR A 72 -0.60 10.55 -19.88
N TYR A 73 -0.64 11.16 -18.72
CA TYR A 73 0.48 11.83 -18.07
C TYR A 73 0.68 11.24 -16.69
N VAL A 74 1.93 11.19 -16.24
CA VAL A 74 2.28 10.81 -14.87
C VAL A 74 2.81 12.04 -14.15
N ASP A 75 2.10 12.45 -13.11
CA ASP A 75 2.50 13.52 -12.21
C ASP A 75 3.30 12.91 -11.05
N GLU A 76 4.60 13.23 -10.94
CA GLU A 76 5.49 12.85 -9.85
C GLU A 76 5.63 14.02 -8.86
N THR A 77 5.27 13.82 -7.60
CA THR A 77 5.34 14.86 -6.55
C THR A 77 6.11 14.35 -5.33
N ILE A 78 6.93 15.20 -4.71
CA ILE A 78 7.57 14.91 -3.43
C ILE A 78 6.75 15.56 -2.32
N GLY A 79 6.21 14.76 -1.41
CA GLY A 79 5.26 15.25 -0.43
C GLY A 79 3.96 15.73 -1.06
N GLU A 80 3.07 16.26 -0.23
CA GLU A 80 1.70 16.59 -0.64
C GLU A 80 1.55 17.98 -1.30
N ASN A 81 2.54 18.86 -1.14
CA ASN A 81 2.44 20.29 -1.50
C ASN A 81 3.50 20.77 -2.51
N SER A 82 4.23 19.87 -3.16
CA SER A 82 5.26 20.26 -4.13
C SER A 82 4.70 20.41 -5.55
N THR A 83 5.41 21.16 -6.39
CA THR A 83 5.12 21.22 -7.82
C THR A 83 5.37 19.85 -8.46
N PRO A 84 4.39 19.28 -9.18
CA PRO A 84 4.55 17.97 -9.81
C PRO A 84 5.48 18.05 -11.03
N LEU A 85 6.37 17.08 -11.15
CA LEU A 85 7.11 16.80 -12.37
C LEU A 85 6.25 15.90 -13.27
N VAL A 86 5.88 16.42 -14.45
CA VAL A 86 4.97 15.73 -15.36
C VAL A 86 5.76 14.95 -16.41
N SER A 87 5.43 13.67 -16.59
CA SER A 87 5.95 12.83 -17.67
C SER A 87 4.84 12.46 -18.66
N GLY A 88 5.05 12.74 -19.95
CA GLY A 88 4.16 12.35 -21.04
C GLY A 88 4.28 13.27 -22.26
N PRO A 89 3.45 13.05 -23.29
CA PRO A 89 2.32 12.11 -23.33
C PRO A 89 2.73 10.63 -23.42
N LEU A 90 1.94 9.74 -22.82
CA LEU A 90 2.12 8.30 -22.79
C LEU A 90 0.84 7.56 -23.18
N SER A 91 0.99 6.32 -23.63
CA SER A 91 -0.13 5.36 -23.70
C SER A 91 -0.61 4.96 -22.30
N LYS A 92 -1.85 4.48 -22.18
CA LYS A 92 -2.45 3.98 -20.93
C LYS A 92 -1.51 3.02 -20.18
N ASP A 93 -1.04 2.00 -20.89
CA ASP A 93 -0.19 0.94 -20.33
C ASP A 93 1.19 1.47 -19.92
N ALA A 94 1.78 2.33 -20.76
CA ALA A 94 3.07 2.96 -20.48
C ALA A 94 3.03 3.87 -19.25
N ALA A 95 1.92 4.59 -19.02
CA ALA A 95 1.74 5.41 -17.83
C ALA A 95 1.67 4.55 -16.55
N ILE A 96 0.90 3.45 -16.56
CA ILE A 96 0.85 2.51 -15.43
C ILE A 96 2.23 1.90 -15.17
N ALA A 97 2.89 1.40 -16.23
CA ALA A 97 4.20 0.78 -16.13
C ALA A 97 5.26 1.76 -15.59
N LEU A 98 5.21 3.04 -15.98
CA LEU A 98 6.10 4.07 -15.45
C LEU A 98 5.90 4.27 -13.95
N VAL A 99 4.65 4.33 -13.48
CA VAL A 99 4.34 4.43 -12.05
C VAL A 99 4.86 3.23 -11.27
N ASP A 100 4.67 2.01 -11.81
CA ASP A 100 5.17 0.77 -11.22
C ASP A 100 6.70 0.72 -11.14
N GLU A 101 7.38 1.11 -12.22
CA GLU A 101 8.83 1.17 -12.29
C GLU A 101 9.39 2.13 -11.24
N ARG A 102 8.83 3.35 -11.17
CA ARG A 102 9.29 4.39 -10.26
C ARG A 102 9.12 4.01 -8.80
N GLU A 103 7.98 3.41 -8.47
CA GLU A 103 7.73 2.94 -7.11
C GLU A 103 8.71 1.83 -6.70
N ASN A 104 8.92 0.85 -7.58
CA ASN A 104 9.86 -0.25 -7.31
C ASN A 104 11.31 0.24 -7.22
N GLU A 105 11.72 1.17 -8.08
CA GLU A 105 13.03 1.82 -8.01
C GLU A 105 13.21 2.55 -6.68
N ALA A 106 12.25 3.38 -6.29
CA ALA A 106 12.30 4.11 -5.03
C ALA A 106 12.35 3.16 -3.83
N ARG A 107 11.58 2.07 -3.85
CA ARG A 107 11.63 0.99 -2.84
C ARG A 107 13.02 0.37 -2.73
N ARG A 108 13.63 -0.01 -3.85
CA ARG A 108 15.00 -0.56 -3.85
C ARG A 108 16.00 0.44 -3.28
N ARG A 109 15.95 1.70 -3.71
CA ARG A 109 16.86 2.75 -3.21
C ARG A 109 16.68 2.99 -1.71
N PHE A 110 15.45 3.00 -1.22
CA PHE A 110 15.16 3.15 0.21
C PHE A 110 15.71 1.98 1.03
N GLU A 111 15.52 0.75 0.57
CA GLU A 111 16.04 -0.44 1.25
C GLU A 111 17.58 -0.46 1.30
N LEU A 112 18.24 -0.06 0.21
CA LEU A 112 19.69 0.11 0.19
C LEU A 112 20.15 1.17 1.21
N LEU A 113 19.47 2.32 1.25
CA LEU A 113 19.77 3.39 2.19
C LEU A 113 19.57 2.94 3.64
N LYS A 114 18.47 2.23 3.92
CA LYS A 114 18.18 1.68 5.25
C LYS A 114 19.28 0.73 5.71
N ASN A 115 19.72 -0.17 4.83
CA ASN A 115 20.80 -1.12 5.13
C ASN A 115 22.13 -0.39 5.38
N GLU A 116 22.45 0.64 4.60
CA GLU A 116 23.63 1.47 4.82
C GLU A 116 23.59 2.18 6.19
N MET A 117 22.46 2.82 6.52
CA MET A 117 22.29 3.52 7.79
C MET A 117 22.36 2.56 8.98
N THR A 118 21.79 1.37 8.85
CA THR A 118 21.82 0.34 9.90
C THR A 118 23.24 -0.19 10.10
N GLY A 119 23.98 -0.43 9.01
CA GLY A 119 25.40 -0.82 9.06
C GLY A 119 26.29 0.25 9.67
N ARG A 120 26.09 1.53 9.33
CA ARG A 120 26.80 2.66 9.94
C ARG A 120 26.47 2.86 11.41
N ALA A 121 25.18 2.76 11.79
CA ALA A 121 24.76 2.86 13.17
C ALA A 121 25.33 1.72 14.04
N ALA A 122 25.44 0.50 13.49
CA ALA A 122 26.07 -0.63 14.15
C ALA A 122 27.59 -0.42 14.34
N ALA A 123 28.29 0.04 13.30
CA ALA A 123 29.73 0.35 13.37
C ALA A 123 30.04 1.49 14.37
N ALA A 124 29.19 2.53 14.40
CA ALA A 124 29.32 3.63 15.36
C ALA A 124 29.06 3.20 16.81
N ASN A 125 28.17 2.24 17.05
CA ASN A 125 27.94 1.69 18.40
C ASN A 125 29.13 0.86 18.92
N LEU A 126 29.84 0.14 18.05
CA LEU A 126 31.05 -0.59 18.44
C LEU A 126 32.16 0.37 18.86
N VAL A 127 32.43 1.41 18.06
CA VAL A 127 33.51 2.38 18.36
C VAL A 127 33.27 3.17 19.66
N GLY A 128 32.01 3.40 20.04
CA GLY A 128 31.66 4.05 21.31
C GLY A 128 31.86 3.16 22.54
N LYS A 129 31.84 1.83 22.35
CA LYS A 129 32.00 0.86 23.44
C LYS A 129 33.48 0.59 23.76
N ASP A 130 34.36 0.68 22.77
CA ASP A 130 35.81 0.52 22.95
C ASP A 130 36.50 1.77 23.56
N GLY A 131 35.81 2.91 23.63
CA GLY A 131 36.33 4.18 24.17
C GLY A 131 35.93 4.49 25.61
N SER A 132 35.24 3.57 26.30
CA SER A 132 34.72 3.75 27.66
C SER A 132 35.34 2.76 28.66
N GLU A 133 36.67 2.64 28.60
CA GLU A 133 37.48 1.94 29.62
C GLU A 133 38.77 2.74 29.87
N LEU A 134 38.68 3.82 30.66
CA LEU A 134 39.83 4.47 31.33
C LEU A 134 39.44 4.87 32.75
#